data_AF-R0JUC2-F1
#
_entry.id   AF-R0JUC2-F1
#
_cell.length_a   1.000
_cell.length_b   1.000
_cell.length_c   1.000
_cell.angle_alpha   90.00
_cell.angle_beta   90.00
_cell.angle_gamma   90.00
#
_symmetry.space_group_name_H-M   'P 1'
#
loop_
_entity.id
_entity.type
_entity.pdbx_description
1 polymer ?
#
loop_
_entity_poly.entity_id
_entity_poly.type
_entity_poly.pdbx_seq_one_letter_code
_entity_poly.pdbx_strand_id
1 'polypeptide(L)'
;MGDSPTTDPYLYTLNCCPFCSQISEVTVRVKPATAGLRVLSIDGGGIRAAIPIQFLCALENAIGLDIPIQEHFDLAYGTSSGGLVVLALYGLGMRVEESFHLFSQLAARIFRGRSYFGLGMFTALYAFITSWRHGRFPSSDIEGALAELFGEATMLDLHYVSAIGARVGLAVVDANTLDTCLVTSYNGMTSTHSDEGRTNPSTYRPLRSDDAASEIRIKDAARCTSAAPWYFTPHKMPGHSTFMDGGLSDNNPCMLAVQELHKIAPRLSRADHFVSVGTGISTTRKGAKADFYPSLFFGNSSIPQTVNHYYSENFNGDKQFALLRQILAASLPGGIASVNEWLHRFNLPVEGELPDLSDFLAIGSLAKAARSYFTGDPAVHELADVALALTFYFELQPGWIEPSGQRC
;
A
#
# COMPACT_ATOMS: atom_id res chain seq x y z
N MET A 1 15.37 21.68 23.29
CA MET A 1 16.70 21.27 22.80
C MET A 1 16.96 21.69 21.37
N GLY A 2 15.94 22.12 20.61
CA GLY A 2 16.16 22.89 19.38
C GLY A 2 15.65 24.31 19.55
N ASP A 3 16.30 25.24 18.88
CA ASP A 3 15.85 26.63 18.78
C ASP A 3 15.01 26.76 17.51
N SER A 4 13.87 27.45 17.59
CA SER A 4 13.14 27.86 16.41
C SER A 4 13.51 29.30 16.03
N PRO A 5 13.75 29.60 14.75
CA PRO A 5 13.92 30.97 14.30
C PRO A 5 12.65 31.78 14.59
N THR A 6 12.79 33.05 14.97
CA THR A 6 11.65 33.98 15.08
C THR A 6 10.90 34.16 13.76
N THR A 7 11.52 33.79 12.63
CA THR A 7 10.98 33.89 11.28
C THR A 7 10.18 32.66 10.82
N ASP A 8 10.38 31.49 11.43
CA ASP A 8 9.64 30.26 11.10
C ASP A 8 9.45 29.41 12.38
N PRO A 9 8.31 29.52 13.08
CA PRO A 9 8.06 28.82 14.35
C PRO A 9 7.90 27.30 14.18
N TYR A 10 7.83 26.82 12.95
CA TYR A 10 7.66 25.42 12.59
C TYR A 10 9.00 24.75 12.25
N LEU A 11 10.10 25.50 12.18
CA LEU A 11 11.43 24.97 11.95
C LEU A 11 12.19 24.86 13.27
N TYR A 12 12.68 23.67 13.59
CA TYR A 12 13.44 23.40 14.80
C TYR A 12 14.82 22.87 14.42
N THR A 13 15.88 23.57 14.82
CA THR A 13 17.25 23.10 14.62
C THR A 13 17.76 22.48 15.91
N LEU A 14 18.04 21.18 15.85
CA LEU A 14 18.76 20.44 16.89
C LEU A 14 20.25 20.52 16.55
N ASN A 15 21.06 21.07 17.46
CA ASN A 15 22.52 21.17 17.30
C ASN A 15 23.26 19.96 17.89
N CYS A 16 22.55 19.13 18.65
CA CYS A 16 23.07 17.89 19.21
C CYS A 16 21.97 16.82 19.25
N CYS A 17 22.39 15.56 19.16
CA CYS A 17 21.50 14.42 19.34
C CYS A 17 20.96 14.38 20.78
N PRO A 18 19.64 14.33 21.00
CA PRO A 18 19.06 14.34 22.34
C PRO A 18 19.36 13.07 23.16
N PHE A 19 19.85 12.00 22.52
CA PHE A 19 20.14 10.72 23.17
C PHE A 19 21.62 10.57 23.55
N CYS A 20 22.54 10.86 22.62
CA CYS A 20 23.98 10.67 22.83
C CYS A 20 24.76 11.98 23.01
N SER A 21 24.12 13.14 22.90
CA SER A 21 24.72 14.48 22.99
C SER A 21 25.84 14.77 21.98
N GLN A 22 26.02 13.92 20.97
CA GLN A 22 26.96 14.21 19.87
C GLN A 22 26.45 15.38 19.04
N ILE A 23 27.37 16.22 18.58
CA ILE A 23 27.07 17.34 17.67
C ILE A 23 26.47 16.75 16.40
N SER A 24 25.26 17.21 16.08
CA SER A 24 24.51 16.79 14.91
C SER A 24 23.60 17.96 14.57
N GLU A 25 23.74 18.49 13.36
CA GLU A 25 22.91 19.60 12.88
C GLU A 25 21.71 19.00 12.14
N VAL A 26 20.60 18.82 12.86
CA VAL A 26 19.37 18.26 12.32
C VAL A 26 18.30 19.34 12.35
N THR A 27 17.76 19.66 11.18
CA THR A 27 16.62 20.57 11.08
C THR A 27 15.34 19.77 10.90
N VAL A 28 14.39 19.97 11.80
CA VAL A 28 13.08 19.31 11.81
C VAL A 28 12.01 20.36 11.53
N ARG A 29 11.28 20.20 10.43
CA ARG A 29 10.08 21.00 10.15
C ARG A 29 8.86 20.28 10.72
N VAL A 30 8.13 20.94 11.61
CA VAL A 30 6.90 20.44 12.22
C VAL A 30 5.72 21.07 11.49
N LYS A 31 4.78 20.25 11.00
CA LYS A 31 3.59 20.81 10.35
C LYS A 31 2.74 21.62 11.34
N PRO A 32 2.07 22.69 10.90
CA PRO A 32 1.19 23.48 11.76
C PRO A 32 0.02 22.65 12.29
N ALA A 33 -0.58 23.09 13.40
CA ALA A 33 -1.72 22.38 14.02
C ALA A 33 -2.99 22.35 13.14
N THR A 34 -3.00 23.09 12.04
CA THR A 34 -4.05 23.12 11.01
C THR A 34 -3.79 22.11 9.89
N ALA A 35 -2.60 21.51 9.83
CA ALA A 35 -2.28 20.45 8.89
C ALA A 35 -2.71 19.09 9.46
N GLY A 36 -3.70 18.46 8.83
CA GLY A 36 -4.00 17.06 9.05
C GLY A 36 -3.08 16.15 8.24
N LEU A 37 -3.37 14.86 8.30
CA LEU A 37 -2.65 13.84 7.53
C LEU A 37 -3.41 13.50 6.25
N ARG A 38 -2.66 13.32 5.16
CA ARG A 38 -3.16 12.88 3.85
C ARG A 38 -2.73 11.44 3.63
N VAL A 39 -3.67 10.57 3.23
CA VAL A 39 -3.44 9.11 3.18
C VAL A 39 -3.71 8.56 1.79
N LEU A 40 -2.81 7.70 1.32
CA LEU A 40 -2.96 6.89 0.11
C LEU A 40 -2.96 5.40 0.48
N SER A 41 -3.91 4.65 -0.08
CA SER A 41 -4.01 3.20 0.07
C SER A 41 -4.17 2.56 -1.30
N ILE A 42 -3.31 1.60 -1.64
CA ILE A 42 -3.29 0.93 -2.94
C ILE A 42 -3.54 -0.58 -2.75
N ASP A 43 -4.59 -1.07 -3.40
CA ASP A 43 -4.98 -2.47 -3.33
C ASP A 43 -3.97 -3.43 -4.01
N GLY A 44 -4.01 -4.69 -3.60
CA GLY A 44 -3.35 -5.79 -4.30
C GLY A 44 -4.11 -6.25 -5.54
N GLY A 45 -3.37 -6.70 -6.57
CA GLY A 45 -3.97 -7.16 -7.82
C GLY A 45 -3.03 -7.61 -8.94
N GLY A 46 -1.78 -7.99 -8.64
CA GLY A 46 -0.83 -8.49 -9.64
C GLY A 46 -0.58 -7.49 -10.77
N ILE A 47 -0.67 -7.96 -12.03
CA ILE A 47 -0.52 -7.10 -13.23
C ILE A 47 -1.54 -5.95 -13.29
N ARG A 48 -2.66 -6.06 -12.55
CA ARG A 48 -3.71 -5.04 -12.53
C ARG A 48 -3.31 -3.77 -11.77
N ALA A 49 -2.15 -3.76 -11.10
CA ALA A 49 -1.56 -2.54 -10.54
C ALA A 49 -1.27 -1.46 -11.60
N ALA A 50 -1.34 -1.79 -12.90
CA ALA A 50 -1.44 -0.79 -13.96
C ALA A 50 -2.58 0.23 -13.71
N ILE A 51 -3.72 -0.19 -13.16
CA ILE A 51 -4.88 0.68 -12.89
C ILE A 51 -4.54 1.77 -11.87
N PRO A 52 -4.11 1.47 -10.63
CA PRO A 52 -3.78 2.50 -9.67
C PRO A 52 -2.62 3.40 -10.13
N ILE A 53 -1.64 2.87 -10.87
CA ILE A 53 -0.57 3.71 -11.45
C ILE A 53 -1.17 4.73 -12.44
N GLN A 54 -2.08 4.32 -13.32
CA GLN A 54 -2.71 5.24 -14.28
C GLN A 54 -3.68 6.23 -13.61
N PHE A 55 -4.33 5.84 -12.50
CA PHE A 55 -5.07 6.78 -11.66
C PHE A 55 -4.14 7.87 -11.10
N LEU A 56 -2.99 7.49 -10.55
CA LEU A 56 -2.02 8.44 -10.02
C LEU A 56 -1.45 9.35 -11.13
N CYS A 57 -1.23 8.84 -12.35
CA CYS A 57 -0.88 9.68 -13.50
C CYS A 57 -1.99 10.70 -13.79
N ALA A 58 -3.25 10.28 -13.82
CA ALA A 58 -4.37 11.18 -14.08
C ALA A 58 -4.49 12.27 -13.01
N LEU A 59 -4.31 11.90 -11.74
CA LEU A 59 -4.33 12.83 -10.62
C LEU A 59 -3.15 13.82 -10.66
N GLU A 60 -1.91 13.34 -10.87
CA GLU A 60 -0.72 14.21 -10.97
C GLU A 60 -0.88 15.23 -12.12
N ASN A 61 -1.41 14.79 -13.26
CA ASN A 61 -1.71 15.67 -14.39
C ASN A 61 -2.84 16.67 -14.10
N ALA A 62 -3.87 16.26 -13.36
CA ALA A 62 -4.99 17.14 -13.00
C ALA A 62 -4.57 18.19 -11.96
N ILE A 63 -3.67 17.85 -11.02
CA ILE A 63 -3.07 18.81 -10.09
C ILE A 63 -2.28 19.88 -10.86
N GLY A 64 -1.55 19.48 -11.91
CA GLY A 64 -0.91 20.41 -12.84
C GLY A 64 0.27 21.19 -12.25
N LEU A 65 0.84 20.73 -11.14
CA LEU A 65 2.06 21.28 -10.53
C LEU A 65 3.24 20.35 -10.80
N ASP A 66 4.45 20.91 -10.83
CA ASP A 66 5.69 20.11 -10.85
C ASP A 66 6.06 19.64 -9.44
N ILE A 67 5.10 18.98 -8.78
CA ILE A 67 5.25 18.36 -7.46
C ILE A 67 4.95 16.87 -7.66
N PRO A 68 5.88 15.96 -7.28
CA PRO A 68 5.62 14.52 -7.36
C PRO A 68 4.38 14.14 -6.55
N ILE A 69 3.57 13.20 -7.07
CA ILE A 69 2.33 12.76 -6.42
C ILE A 69 2.53 12.33 -4.96
N GLN A 70 3.72 11.80 -4.63
CA GLN A 70 4.10 11.36 -3.29
C GLN A 70 4.00 12.48 -2.26
N GLU A 71 4.33 13.72 -2.63
CA GLU A 71 4.33 14.86 -1.70
C GLU A 71 2.92 15.35 -1.38
N HIS A 72 1.90 14.86 -2.09
CA HIS A 72 0.50 15.07 -1.79
C HIS A 72 -0.06 14.11 -0.72
N PHE A 73 0.73 13.13 -0.27
CA PHE A 73 0.32 12.16 0.75
C PHE A 73 1.39 11.97 1.83
N ASP A 74 0.97 11.98 3.09
CA ASP A 74 1.87 11.83 4.25
C ASP A 74 2.03 10.36 4.64
N LEU A 75 0.97 9.57 4.44
CA LEU A 75 0.96 8.14 4.69
C LEU A 75 0.62 7.40 3.39
N ALA A 76 1.37 6.35 3.05
CA ALA A 76 1.06 5.49 1.90
C ALA A 76 1.14 4.00 2.28
N TYR A 77 0.04 3.28 2.07
CA TYR A 77 -0.05 1.86 2.37
C TYR A 77 -0.39 1.06 1.13
N GLY A 78 0.23 -0.12 1.01
CA GLY A 78 -0.01 -0.98 -0.13
C GLY A 78 -0.01 -2.46 0.23
N THR A 79 -0.81 -3.23 -0.50
CA THR A 79 -0.84 -4.69 -0.40
C THR A 79 -0.39 -5.30 -1.73
N SER A 80 0.44 -6.34 -1.69
CA SER A 80 0.87 -7.07 -2.89
C SER A 80 1.50 -6.13 -3.93
N SER A 81 1.06 -6.21 -5.19
CA SER A 81 1.44 -5.28 -6.25
C SER A 81 1.24 -3.81 -5.89
N GLY A 82 0.22 -3.46 -5.10
CA GLY A 82 0.04 -2.10 -4.58
C GLY A 82 1.16 -1.68 -3.63
N GLY A 83 1.66 -2.62 -2.82
CA GLY A 83 2.86 -2.44 -2.00
C GLY A 83 4.12 -2.20 -2.84
N LEU A 84 4.27 -2.94 -3.95
CA LEU A 84 5.37 -2.71 -4.90
C LEU A 84 5.28 -1.33 -5.57
N VAL A 85 4.07 -0.84 -5.87
CA VAL A 85 3.86 0.53 -6.38
C VAL A 85 4.25 1.57 -5.33
N VAL A 86 3.87 1.37 -4.07
CA VAL A 86 4.30 2.25 -2.97
C VAL A 86 5.84 2.27 -2.86
N LEU A 87 6.50 1.12 -2.94
CA LEU A 87 7.96 1.06 -2.89
C LEU A 87 8.64 1.70 -4.10
N ALA A 88 8.08 1.60 -5.30
CA ALA A 88 8.61 2.30 -6.47
C ALA A 88 8.51 3.82 -6.31
N LEU A 89 7.33 4.32 -5.93
CA LEU A 89 7.08 5.74 -5.77
C LEU A 89 7.87 6.33 -4.60
N TYR A 90 7.76 5.73 -3.42
CA TYR A 90 8.31 6.30 -2.19
C TYR A 90 9.71 5.77 -1.88
N GLY A 91 9.93 4.48 -2.08
CA GLY A 91 11.20 3.86 -1.75
C GLY A 91 12.32 4.22 -2.73
N LEU A 92 12.01 4.29 -4.03
CA LEU A 92 12.95 4.69 -5.08
C LEU A 92 12.81 6.17 -5.48
N GLY A 93 11.78 6.88 -5.01
CA GLY A 93 11.53 8.28 -5.37
C GLY A 93 11.16 8.48 -6.84
N MET A 94 10.63 7.46 -7.51
CA MET A 94 10.34 7.50 -8.96
C MET A 94 9.09 8.33 -9.28
N ARG A 95 9.07 9.00 -10.43
CA ARG A 95 7.83 9.59 -10.96
C ARG A 95 6.83 8.48 -11.33
N VAL A 96 5.55 8.85 -11.47
CA VAL A 96 4.48 7.86 -11.72
C VAL A 96 4.68 7.15 -13.06
N GLU A 97 5.05 7.88 -14.12
CA GLU A 97 5.34 7.33 -15.45
C GLU A 97 6.52 6.36 -15.41
N GLU A 98 7.59 6.70 -14.69
CA GLU A 98 8.76 5.84 -14.53
C GLU A 98 8.39 4.54 -13.79
N SER A 99 7.58 4.67 -12.73
CA SER A 99 7.05 3.55 -11.97
C SER A 99 6.22 2.62 -12.87
N PHE A 100 5.42 3.16 -13.80
CA PHE A 100 4.68 2.36 -14.78
C PHE A 100 5.59 1.59 -15.74
N HIS A 101 6.64 2.25 -16.24
CA HIS A 101 7.60 1.62 -17.14
C HIS A 101 8.35 0.48 -16.45
N LEU A 102 8.85 0.73 -15.23
CA LEU A 102 9.50 -0.29 -14.43
C LEU A 102 8.55 -1.46 -14.15
N PHE A 103 7.33 -1.18 -13.68
CA PHE A 103 6.33 -2.19 -13.42
C PHE A 103 6.06 -3.08 -14.64
N SER A 104 5.87 -2.47 -15.80
CA SER A 104 5.60 -3.20 -17.05
C SER A 104 6.78 -4.10 -17.47
N GLN A 105 8.01 -3.63 -17.30
CA GLN A 105 9.22 -4.40 -17.59
C GLN A 105 9.39 -5.57 -16.62
N LEU A 106 9.19 -5.33 -15.31
CA LEU A 106 9.28 -6.36 -14.28
C LEU A 106 8.19 -7.41 -14.44
N ALA A 107 6.94 -7.01 -14.67
CA ALA A 107 5.85 -7.94 -14.90
C ALA A 107 6.12 -8.82 -16.12
N ALA A 108 6.63 -8.25 -17.22
CA ALA A 108 7.07 -9.03 -18.36
C ALA A 108 8.21 -9.99 -18.01
N ARG A 109 9.21 -9.58 -17.21
CA ARG A 109 10.32 -10.45 -16.78
C ARG A 109 9.84 -11.61 -15.91
N ILE A 110 8.98 -11.33 -14.93
CA ILE A 110 8.50 -12.28 -13.91
C ILE A 110 7.49 -13.27 -14.49
N PHE A 111 6.53 -12.79 -15.31
CA PHE A 111 5.42 -13.62 -15.79
C PHE A 111 5.66 -14.28 -17.16
N ARG A 112 6.81 -14.03 -17.81
CA ARG A 112 7.20 -14.71 -19.07
C ARG A 112 7.60 -16.19 -18.91
N GLY A 113 7.32 -16.83 -17.76
CA GLY A 113 7.71 -18.22 -17.44
C GLY A 113 7.56 -19.20 -18.63
N ARG A 114 8.61 -20.01 -18.84
CA ARG A 114 8.88 -20.85 -20.03
C ARG A 114 7.61 -21.41 -20.69
N SER A 115 7.37 -21.00 -21.94
CA SER A 115 6.38 -21.64 -22.80
C SER A 115 6.80 -23.10 -23.07
N TYR A 116 6.13 -24.06 -22.44
CA TYR A 116 6.33 -25.51 -22.72
C TYR A 116 5.54 -25.97 -23.95
N PHE A 117 5.36 -25.09 -24.94
CA PHE A 117 4.72 -25.44 -26.19
C PHE A 117 5.67 -26.34 -27.00
N GLY A 118 5.44 -27.66 -26.97
CA GLY A 118 6.17 -28.63 -27.79
C GLY A 118 7.02 -29.68 -27.06
N LEU A 119 6.97 -29.80 -25.71
CA LEU A 119 7.64 -30.89 -24.99
C LEU A 119 6.69 -32.03 -24.62
N GLY A 120 7.21 -33.27 -24.66
CA GLY A 120 6.45 -34.50 -24.39
C GLY A 120 5.86 -34.57 -22.97
N MET A 121 4.79 -35.36 -22.83
CA MET A 121 3.97 -35.50 -21.62
C MET A 121 4.78 -35.72 -20.32
N PHE A 122 5.90 -36.44 -20.38
CA PHE A 122 6.76 -36.70 -19.22
C PHE A 122 7.53 -35.46 -18.73
N THR A 123 7.99 -34.60 -19.64
CA THR A 123 8.70 -33.36 -19.27
C THR A 123 7.72 -32.32 -18.74
N ALA A 124 6.49 -32.29 -19.29
CA ALA A 124 5.41 -31.46 -18.75
C ALA A 124 5.01 -31.91 -17.33
N LEU A 125 4.89 -33.22 -17.08
CA LEU A 125 4.59 -33.76 -15.74
C LEU A 125 5.72 -33.52 -14.75
N TYR A 126 6.97 -33.68 -15.17
CA TYR A 126 8.14 -33.40 -14.33
C TYR A 126 8.25 -31.90 -14.00
N ALA A 127 8.11 -31.02 -15.01
CA ALA A 127 8.08 -29.58 -14.83
C ALA A 127 6.93 -29.13 -13.92
N PHE A 128 5.77 -29.77 -14.02
CA PHE A 128 4.60 -29.56 -13.18
C PHE A 128 4.86 -29.93 -11.71
N ILE A 129 5.44 -31.10 -11.44
CA ILE A 129 5.82 -31.53 -10.08
C ILE A 129 6.87 -30.58 -9.49
N THR A 130 7.84 -30.15 -10.30
CA THR A 130 8.84 -29.17 -9.85
C THR A 130 8.23 -27.79 -9.60
N SER A 131 7.30 -27.30 -10.44
CA SER A 131 6.60 -26.03 -10.20
C SER A 131 5.70 -26.09 -8.97
N TRP A 132 5.05 -27.23 -8.70
CA TRP A 132 4.21 -27.37 -7.51
C TRP A 132 4.99 -27.19 -6.19
N ARG A 133 6.24 -27.65 -6.16
CA ARG A 133 7.13 -27.49 -5.00
C ARG A 133 7.80 -26.10 -4.93
N HIS A 134 7.80 -25.33 -6.02
CA HIS A 134 8.55 -24.06 -6.15
C HIS A 134 7.69 -22.83 -6.52
N GLY A 135 6.36 -22.95 -6.60
CA GLY A 135 5.45 -21.90 -7.11
C GLY A 135 5.28 -21.94 -8.64
N ARG A 136 4.23 -21.29 -9.17
CA ARG A 136 4.00 -21.21 -10.63
C ARG A 136 5.12 -20.47 -11.34
N PHE A 137 5.78 -19.52 -10.68
CA PHE A 137 6.89 -18.74 -11.23
C PHE A 137 8.15 -18.90 -10.36
N PRO A 138 9.37 -18.98 -10.96
CA PRO A 138 10.61 -19.08 -10.20
C PRO A 138 10.78 -17.87 -9.27
N SER A 139 11.03 -18.10 -7.98
CA SER A 139 11.25 -17.01 -7.04
C SER A 139 12.51 -16.20 -7.33
N SER A 140 13.48 -16.80 -8.05
CA SER A 140 14.73 -16.16 -8.47
C SER A 140 14.54 -14.93 -9.36
N ASP A 141 13.47 -14.89 -10.18
CA ASP A 141 13.26 -13.77 -11.11
C ASP A 141 12.78 -12.51 -10.38
N ILE A 142 11.84 -12.68 -9.44
CA ILE A 142 11.36 -11.58 -8.59
C ILE A 142 12.41 -11.20 -7.54
N GLU A 143 13.07 -12.16 -6.89
CA GLU A 143 14.13 -11.90 -5.91
C GLU A 143 15.33 -11.19 -6.55
N GLY A 144 15.73 -11.62 -7.76
CA GLY A 144 16.80 -10.97 -8.52
C GLY A 144 16.45 -9.53 -8.91
N ALA A 145 15.22 -9.28 -9.36
CA ALA A 145 14.76 -7.93 -9.68
C ALA A 145 14.69 -7.02 -8.44
N LEU A 146 14.18 -7.55 -7.31
CA LEU A 146 14.10 -6.79 -6.06
C LEU A 146 15.49 -6.50 -5.49
N ALA A 147 16.43 -7.45 -5.59
CA ALA A 147 17.82 -7.24 -5.19
C ALA A 147 18.53 -6.20 -6.09
N GLU A 148 18.24 -6.20 -7.39
CA GLU A 148 18.78 -5.22 -8.34
C GLU A 148 18.28 -3.79 -8.04
N LEU A 149 17.01 -3.64 -7.64
CA LEU A 149 16.39 -2.34 -7.37
C LEU A 149 16.73 -1.78 -5.99
N PHE A 150 16.70 -2.61 -4.96
CA PHE A 150 16.76 -2.15 -3.56
C PHE A 150 18.06 -2.55 -2.85
N GLY A 151 18.88 -3.43 -3.45
CA GLY A 151 20.12 -3.91 -2.83
C GLY A 151 19.89 -4.50 -1.43
N GLU A 152 20.66 -4.00 -0.47
CA GLU A 152 20.55 -4.37 0.96
C GLU A 152 19.88 -3.28 1.81
N ALA A 153 19.28 -2.25 1.19
CA ALA A 153 18.64 -1.17 1.92
C ALA A 153 17.46 -1.67 2.78
N THR A 154 17.32 -1.09 3.96
CA THR A 154 16.27 -1.47 4.92
C THR A 154 15.04 -0.58 4.78
N MET A 155 13.92 -1.01 5.35
CA MET A 155 12.69 -0.21 5.38
C MET A 155 12.87 1.14 6.10
N LEU A 156 13.86 1.27 6.98
CA LEU A 156 14.19 2.52 7.66
C LEU A 156 15.19 3.41 6.87
N ASP A 157 15.82 2.88 5.81
CA ASP A 157 16.80 3.60 4.98
C ASP A 157 16.16 4.27 3.75
N LEU A 158 14.84 4.50 3.75
CA LEU A 158 14.14 5.11 2.63
C LEU A 158 14.38 6.63 2.57
N HIS A 159 15.50 7.04 1.97
CA HIS A 159 15.94 8.44 1.92
C HIS A 159 14.88 9.42 1.41
N TYR A 160 14.17 9.07 0.32
CA TYR A 160 13.13 9.94 -0.24
C TYR A 160 11.94 10.09 0.72
N VAL A 161 11.49 8.98 1.33
CA VAL A 161 10.45 8.98 2.38
C VAL A 161 10.83 9.90 3.54
N SER A 162 12.07 9.78 4.03
CA SER A 162 12.56 10.65 5.10
C SER A 162 12.63 12.11 4.69
N ALA A 163 13.05 12.41 3.45
CA ALA A 163 13.18 13.77 2.94
C ALA A 163 11.84 14.52 2.87
N ILE A 164 10.77 13.84 2.43
CA ILE A 164 9.43 14.43 2.34
C ILE A 164 8.61 14.27 3.63
N GLY A 165 9.16 13.60 4.64
CA GLY A 165 8.48 13.33 5.92
C GLY A 165 7.31 12.34 5.82
N ALA A 166 7.27 11.53 4.77
CA ALA A 166 6.25 10.53 4.54
C ALA A 166 6.47 9.29 5.41
N ARG A 167 5.46 8.42 5.45
CA ARG A 167 5.49 7.13 6.13
C ARG A 167 4.83 6.10 5.24
N VAL A 168 5.51 4.97 5.03
CA VAL A 168 4.98 3.91 4.17
C VAL A 168 4.81 2.61 4.92
N GLY A 169 3.83 1.81 4.51
CA GLY A 169 3.58 0.49 5.09
C GLY A 169 3.08 -0.54 4.08
N LEU A 170 3.43 -1.80 4.33
CA LEU A 170 3.12 -2.94 3.46
C LEU A 170 2.42 -4.03 4.26
N ALA A 171 1.26 -4.48 3.78
CA ALA A 171 0.54 -5.60 4.41
C ALA A 171 1.19 -6.94 4.02
N VAL A 172 1.39 -7.81 5.01
CA VAL A 172 1.85 -9.20 4.83
C VAL A 172 1.08 -10.12 5.78
N VAL A 173 0.96 -11.41 5.47
CA VAL A 173 0.30 -12.39 6.35
C VAL A 173 1.33 -13.39 6.87
N ASP A 174 1.36 -13.66 8.18
CA ASP A 174 2.24 -14.69 8.73
C ASP A 174 1.76 -16.07 8.28
N ALA A 175 2.65 -16.86 7.67
CA ALA A 175 2.31 -18.16 7.12
C ALA A 175 1.95 -19.21 8.18
N ASN A 176 2.38 -19.00 9.43
CA ASN A 176 2.15 -19.94 10.52
C ASN A 176 0.90 -19.60 11.33
N THR A 177 0.71 -18.32 11.65
CA THR A 177 -0.42 -17.88 12.49
C THR A 177 -1.62 -17.37 11.69
N LEU A 178 -1.40 -17.02 10.40
CA LEU A 178 -2.37 -16.35 9.53
C LEU A 178 -2.76 -14.95 10.01
N ASP A 179 -1.97 -14.35 10.92
CA ASP A 179 -2.20 -12.99 11.38
C ASP A 179 -1.76 -11.98 10.32
N THR A 180 -2.58 -10.95 10.10
CA THR A 180 -2.16 -9.76 9.36
C THR A 180 -1.03 -9.07 10.10
N CYS A 181 0.01 -8.77 9.36
CA CYS A 181 1.19 -8.08 9.82
C CYS A 181 1.47 -6.86 8.94
N LEU A 182 2.08 -5.82 9.52
CA LEU A 182 2.41 -4.59 8.79
C LEU A 182 3.90 -4.30 8.90
N VAL A 183 4.58 -4.22 7.76
CA VAL A 183 5.97 -3.76 7.67
C VAL A 183 5.96 -2.27 7.39
N THR A 184 6.69 -1.46 8.16
CA THR A 184 6.64 0.02 8.05
C THR A 184 8.02 0.64 7.86
N SER A 185 8.06 1.82 7.24
CA SER A 185 9.28 2.65 7.13
C SER A 185 9.56 3.54 8.34
N TYR A 186 8.86 3.28 9.43
CA TYR A 186 8.92 4.05 10.66
C TYR A 186 8.68 3.13 11.84
N ASN A 187 9.20 3.53 12.99
CA ASN A 187 8.89 2.92 14.25
C ASN A 187 7.67 3.62 14.85
N GLY A 188 6.55 2.92 14.97
CA GLY A 188 5.37 3.43 15.67
C GLY A 188 5.53 3.39 17.20
N MET A 189 4.59 3.99 17.93
CA MET A 189 4.51 3.79 19.37
C MET A 189 4.10 2.35 19.67
N THR A 190 4.83 1.64 20.53
CA THR A 190 4.31 0.43 21.15
C THR A 190 3.15 0.84 22.06
N SER A 191 2.02 0.16 21.94
CA SER A 191 1.15 -0.01 23.10
C SER A 191 1.97 -0.82 24.10
N THR A 192 2.70 -0.14 24.97
CA THR A 192 3.35 -0.77 26.13
C THR A 192 2.31 -1.61 26.86
N HIS A 193 2.71 -2.80 27.30
CA HIS A 193 1.91 -3.80 28.02
C HIS A 193 1.38 -3.30 29.40
N SER A 194 0.87 -2.08 29.50
CA SER A 194 0.45 -1.45 30.76
C SER A 194 -0.75 -0.50 30.60
N ASP A 195 -1.62 -0.70 29.61
CA ASP A 195 -2.95 -0.07 29.60
C ASP A 195 -4.00 -1.12 30.00
N GLU A 196 -3.99 -1.49 31.29
CA GLU A 196 -5.14 -2.09 31.96
C GLU A 196 -6.31 -1.08 31.93
N GLY A 197 -7.05 -1.02 30.82
CA GLY A 197 -8.31 -0.26 30.78
C GLY A 197 -8.83 0.17 29.42
N ARG A 198 -8.02 0.17 28.35
CA ARG A 198 -8.47 0.55 26.99
C ARG A 198 -7.72 -0.21 25.90
N THR A 199 -7.78 -1.54 25.93
CA THR A 199 -7.28 -2.35 24.82
C THR A 199 -8.30 -2.32 23.67
N ASN A 200 -8.14 -1.40 22.72
CA ASN A 200 -8.70 -1.66 21.39
C ASN A 200 -7.72 -2.62 20.71
N PRO A 201 -8.04 -3.92 20.54
CA PRO A 201 -7.10 -4.87 19.95
C PRO A 201 -6.78 -4.41 18.53
N SER A 202 -5.49 -4.13 18.27
CA SER A 202 -5.01 -3.84 16.90
C SER A 202 -5.34 -5.07 16.04
N THR A 203 -6.00 -4.87 14.90
CA THR A 203 -6.39 -5.99 14.02
C THR A 203 -5.21 -6.58 13.26
N TYR A 204 -4.02 -6.01 13.44
CA TYR A 204 -2.78 -6.45 12.84
C TYR A 204 -1.61 -6.34 13.82
N ARG A 205 -0.54 -7.09 13.55
CA ARG A 205 0.74 -7.07 14.27
C ARG A 205 1.80 -6.24 13.52
N PRO A 206 2.37 -5.17 14.10
CA PRO A 206 3.49 -4.47 13.48
C PRO A 206 4.73 -5.36 13.46
N LEU A 207 5.44 -5.39 12.33
CA LEU A 207 6.72 -6.08 12.19
C LEU A 207 7.86 -5.09 12.39
N ARG A 208 8.70 -5.37 13.38
CA ARG A 208 9.86 -4.56 13.72
C ARG A 208 11.01 -5.45 14.12
N SER A 209 12.19 -5.04 13.74
CA SER A 209 13.41 -5.71 14.16
C SER A 209 13.82 -5.24 15.55
N ASP A 210 14.39 -6.16 16.33
CA ASP A 210 14.83 -5.87 17.70
C ASP A 210 16.14 -5.07 17.71
N ASP A 211 16.93 -5.20 16.64
CA ASP A 211 18.21 -4.52 16.47
C ASP A 211 18.45 -4.07 15.03
N ALA A 212 19.42 -3.16 14.87
CA ALA A 212 19.80 -2.61 13.57
C ALA A 212 20.32 -3.68 12.58
N ALA A 213 20.86 -4.80 13.07
CA ALA A 213 21.43 -5.85 12.23
C ALA A 213 20.36 -6.79 11.65
N SER A 214 19.20 -6.85 12.30
CA SER A 214 18.03 -7.62 11.90
C SER A 214 16.99 -6.80 11.14
N GLU A 215 17.29 -5.53 10.82
CA GLU A 215 16.36 -4.63 10.12
C GLU A 215 15.82 -5.23 8.82
N ILE A 216 14.53 -5.00 8.60
CA ILE A 216 13.81 -5.60 7.48
C ILE A 216 14.29 -4.95 6.19
N ARG A 217 14.87 -5.74 5.30
CA ARG A 217 15.28 -5.27 3.97
C ARG A 217 14.06 -5.02 3.10
N ILE A 218 14.13 -3.98 2.26
CA ILE A 218 13.03 -3.63 1.35
C ILE A 218 12.72 -4.79 0.40
N LYS A 219 13.75 -5.46 -0.14
CA LYS A 219 13.57 -6.63 -1.01
C LYS A 219 12.82 -7.78 -0.32
N ASP A 220 13.04 -7.98 0.98
CA ASP A 220 12.39 -9.04 1.75
C ASP A 220 10.93 -8.67 2.03
N ALA A 221 10.67 -7.42 2.42
CA ALA A 221 9.32 -6.90 2.60
C ALA A 221 8.50 -6.94 1.31
N ALA A 222 9.09 -6.49 0.20
CA ALA A 222 8.51 -6.53 -1.14
C ALA A 222 8.18 -7.97 -1.56
N ARG A 223 9.10 -8.90 -1.34
CA ARG A 223 8.92 -10.32 -1.67
C ARG A 223 7.81 -10.97 -0.86
N CYS A 224 7.70 -10.63 0.42
CA CYS A 224 6.64 -11.12 1.32
C CYS A 224 5.27 -10.58 0.91
N THR A 225 5.13 -9.26 0.72
CA THR A 225 3.82 -8.66 0.40
C THR A 225 3.25 -9.16 -0.92
N SER A 226 4.10 -9.49 -1.90
CA SER A 226 3.69 -10.01 -3.21
C SER A 226 3.74 -11.54 -3.33
N ALA A 227 3.90 -12.28 -2.23
CA ALA A 227 4.02 -13.75 -2.22
C ALA A 227 2.65 -14.45 -2.37
N ALA A 228 1.92 -14.15 -3.45
CA ALA A 228 0.56 -14.66 -3.64
C ALA A 228 0.58 -16.20 -3.74
N PRO A 229 -0.23 -16.92 -2.94
CA PRO A 229 -0.32 -18.37 -3.06
C PRO A 229 -0.61 -18.80 -4.50
N TRP A 230 -0.07 -19.96 -4.87
CA TRP A 230 -0.07 -20.51 -6.25
C TRP A 230 0.87 -19.80 -7.22
N TYR A 231 1.05 -18.49 -7.11
CA TYR A 231 1.99 -17.74 -7.94
C TYR A 231 3.43 -17.89 -7.43
N PHE A 232 3.62 -17.62 -6.14
CA PHE A 232 4.93 -17.60 -5.48
C PHE A 232 4.88 -18.38 -4.17
N THR A 233 6.03 -18.94 -3.78
CA THR A 233 6.18 -19.55 -2.45
C THR A 233 6.19 -18.49 -1.35
N PRO A 234 5.73 -18.82 -0.13
CA PRO A 234 5.96 -17.99 1.05
C PRO A 234 7.44 -17.68 1.23
N HIS A 235 7.76 -16.48 1.72
CA HIS A 235 9.14 -16.02 1.89
C HIS A 235 9.53 -15.97 3.36
N LYS A 236 10.69 -16.53 3.69
CA LYS A 236 11.25 -16.46 5.05
C LYS A 236 11.97 -15.13 5.21
N MET A 237 11.37 -14.20 5.95
CA MET A 237 12.00 -12.92 6.23
C MET A 237 13.14 -13.13 7.24
N PRO A 238 14.37 -12.66 6.97
CA PRO A 238 15.49 -12.78 7.90
C PRO A 238 15.17 -12.19 9.26
N GLY A 239 15.49 -12.91 10.35
CA GLY A 239 15.17 -12.48 11.72
C GLY A 239 13.70 -12.60 12.13
N HIS A 240 12.80 -12.95 11.20
CA HIS A 240 11.34 -12.94 11.40
C HIS A 240 10.70 -14.29 11.01
N SER A 241 9.36 -14.35 10.95
CA SER A 241 8.59 -15.52 10.49
C SER A 241 8.66 -15.72 8.97
N THR A 242 7.94 -16.72 8.48
CA THR A 242 7.65 -16.88 7.05
C THR A 242 6.37 -16.13 6.74
N PHE A 243 6.34 -15.35 5.66
CA PHE A 243 5.19 -14.53 5.29
C PHE A 243 4.70 -14.82 3.88
N MET A 244 3.42 -14.52 3.67
CA MET A 244 2.67 -14.61 2.44
C MET A 244 2.08 -13.25 2.06
N ASP A 245 1.48 -13.20 0.88
CA ASP A 245 0.80 -12.02 0.36
C ASP A 245 -0.23 -11.45 1.35
N GLY A 246 -0.19 -10.14 1.54
CA GLY A 246 -1.13 -9.41 2.39
C GLY A 246 -2.58 -9.53 1.93
N GLY A 247 -2.82 -9.78 0.64
CA GLY A 247 -4.15 -9.91 0.04
C GLY A 247 -4.95 -11.10 0.52
N LEU A 248 -4.31 -12.06 1.22
CA LEU A 248 -5.01 -13.15 1.90
C LEU A 248 -5.86 -12.67 3.08
N SER A 249 -5.58 -11.49 3.62
CA SER A 249 -6.38 -10.90 4.70
C SER A 249 -6.83 -9.48 4.33
N ASP A 250 -5.91 -8.59 3.99
CA ASP A 250 -6.14 -7.17 3.78
C ASP A 250 -5.71 -6.76 2.36
N ASN A 251 -6.43 -7.23 1.33
CA ASN A 251 -6.16 -6.83 -0.06
C ASN A 251 -6.32 -5.33 -0.27
N ASN A 252 -7.24 -4.70 0.45
CA ASN A 252 -7.34 -3.26 0.62
C ASN A 252 -6.82 -2.87 2.02
N PRO A 253 -5.64 -2.22 2.12
CA PRO A 253 -5.03 -1.91 3.42
C PRO A 253 -5.63 -0.66 4.12
N CYS A 254 -6.80 -0.17 3.71
CA CYS A 254 -7.37 1.05 4.30
C CYS A 254 -7.63 0.94 5.81
N MET A 255 -8.06 -0.23 6.31
CA MET A 255 -8.28 -0.42 7.75
C MET A 255 -6.97 -0.26 8.52
N LEU A 256 -5.88 -0.84 8.00
CA LEU A 256 -4.54 -0.73 8.58
C LEU A 256 -4.08 0.73 8.58
N ALA A 257 -4.28 1.43 7.45
CA ALA A 257 -3.93 2.84 7.30
C ALA A 257 -4.70 3.76 8.26
N VAL A 258 -5.99 3.52 8.49
CA VAL A 258 -6.79 4.26 9.48
C VAL A 258 -6.27 4.02 10.90
N GLN A 259 -6.00 2.77 11.27
CA GLN A 259 -5.43 2.46 12.58
C GLN A 259 -4.07 3.11 12.80
N GLU A 260 -3.22 3.15 11.76
CA GLU A 260 -1.94 3.85 11.82
C GLU A 260 -2.10 5.36 11.90
N LEU A 261 -3.04 5.95 11.18
CA LEU A 261 -3.34 7.38 11.29
C LEU A 261 -3.69 7.76 12.73
N HIS A 262 -4.53 6.98 13.41
CA HIS A 262 -4.89 7.24 14.81
C HIS A 262 -3.72 7.01 15.78
N LYS A 263 -2.78 6.11 15.48
CA LYS A 263 -1.57 5.89 16.28
C LYS A 263 -0.54 7.01 16.07
N ILE A 264 -0.35 7.48 14.85
CA ILE A 264 0.62 8.51 14.48
C ILE A 264 0.14 9.90 14.94
N ALA A 265 -1.17 10.18 14.79
CA ALA A 265 -1.77 11.44 15.18
C ALA A 265 -3.04 11.22 16.02
N PRO A 266 -2.90 10.85 17.32
CA PRO A 266 -4.05 10.56 18.19
C PRO A 266 -5.03 11.71 18.40
N ARG A 267 -4.60 12.95 18.09
CA ARG A 267 -5.42 14.15 18.17
C ARG A 267 -6.27 14.39 16.92
N LEU A 268 -5.98 13.71 15.82
CA LEU A 268 -6.76 13.80 14.59
C LEU A 268 -7.89 12.76 14.64
N SER A 269 -9.12 13.21 14.46
CA SER A 269 -10.29 12.34 14.36
C SER A 269 -10.37 11.66 12.99
N ARG A 270 -9.93 12.36 11.93
CA ARG A 270 -9.92 11.92 10.53
C ARG A 270 -8.68 12.42 9.80
N ALA A 271 -8.44 11.86 8.62
CA ALA A 271 -7.52 12.44 7.63
C ALA A 271 -8.10 13.74 7.07
N ASP A 272 -7.24 14.65 6.63
CA ASP A 272 -7.68 15.77 5.77
C ASP A 272 -8.18 15.23 4.43
N HIS A 273 -7.51 14.18 3.95
CA HIS A 273 -7.92 13.47 2.76
C HIS A 273 -7.38 12.03 2.74
N PHE A 274 -8.19 11.08 2.30
CA PHE A 274 -7.87 9.66 2.23
C PHE A 274 -8.29 9.10 0.87
N VAL A 275 -7.32 8.68 0.07
CA VAL A 275 -7.52 8.03 -1.24
C VAL A 275 -7.29 6.53 -1.12
N SER A 276 -8.28 5.74 -1.51
CA SER A 276 -8.16 4.31 -1.75
C SER A 276 -8.26 4.01 -3.24
N VAL A 277 -7.32 3.26 -3.80
CA VAL A 277 -7.28 2.94 -5.23
C VAL A 277 -7.29 1.43 -5.45
N GLY A 278 -8.29 0.96 -6.18
CA GLY A 278 -8.48 -0.45 -6.52
C GLY A 278 -7.75 -0.89 -7.79
N THR A 279 -7.74 -2.21 -8.03
CA THR A 279 -7.12 -2.83 -9.21
C THR A 279 -8.14 -3.41 -10.19
N GLY A 280 -9.27 -2.72 -10.37
CA GLY A 280 -10.37 -3.09 -11.26
C GLY A 280 -11.54 -3.75 -10.54
N ILE A 281 -12.76 -3.54 -11.06
CA ILE A 281 -13.99 -4.22 -10.63
C ILE A 281 -14.79 -4.66 -11.85
N SER A 282 -15.24 -5.92 -11.87
CA SER A 282 -16.10 -6.43 -12.95
C SER A 282 -17.53 -5.90 -12.80
N THR A 283 -18.10 -5.35 -13.88
CA THR A 283 -19.48 -4.83 -13.90
C THR A 283 -20.54 -5.87 -14.29
N THR A 284 -20.13 -7.06 -14.77
CA THR A 284 -21.08 -8.09 -15.23
C THR A 284 -21.63 -8.95 -14.10
N ARG A 285 -22.94 -8.79 -13.83
CA ARG A 285 -23.72 -9.46 -12.77
C ARG A 285 -24.13 -10.91 -13.09
N LYS A 286 -23.35 -11.67 -13.86
CA LYS A 286 -23.53 -13.12 -13.98
C LYS A 286 -22.62 -13.75 -12.95
N GLY A 287 -23.23 -14.31 -11.90
CA GLY A 287 -22.59 -14.84 -10.68
C GLY A 287 -21.09 -15.06 -10.86
N ALA A 288 -20.30 -14.14 -10.27
CA ALA A 288 -18.86 -14.11 -10.39
C ALA A 288 -18.34 -15.54 -10.25
N LYS A 289 -17.91 -16.14 -11.37
CA LYS A 289 -16.92 -17.20 -11.26
C LYS A 289 -15.72 -16.48 -10.68
N ALA A 290 -15.48 -16.71 -9.39
CA ALA A 290 -14.29 -16.22 -8.69
C ALA A 290 -13.09 -16.32 -9.65
N ASP A 291 -12.29 -15.26 -9.72
CA ASP A 291 -11.06 -15.14 -10.51
C ASP A 291 -10.50 -16.55 -10.79
N PHE A 292 -10.63 -17.01 -12.04
CA PHE A 292 -10.47 -18.42 -12.40
C PHE A 292 -9.00 -18.81 -12.29
N TYR A 293 -8.57 -19.19 -11.09
CA TYR A 293 -7.30 -19.88 -10.88
C TYR A 293 -7.33 -21.17 -11.71
N PRO A 294 -6.38 -21.37 -12.65
CA PRO A 294 -6.48 -22.45 -13.62
C PRO A 294 -6.50 -23.82 -12.93
N SER A 295 -7.54 -24.58 -13.27
CA SER A 295 -7.85 -25.94 -12.88
C SER A 295 -6.85 -26.97 -13.42
N LEU A 296 -5.57 -26.87 -13.05
CA LEU A 296 -4.54 -27.79 -13.54
C LEU A 296 -4.32 -29.03 -12.66
N PHE A 297 -4.98 -29.12 -11.48
CA PHE A 297 -4.63 -30.12 -10.46
C PHE A 297 -5.69 -31.16 -10.15
N PHE A 298 -6.93 -30.99 -10.61
CA PHE A 298 -7.98 -31.98 -10.42
C PHE A 298 -8.71 -32.19 -11.74
N GLY A 299 -8.49 -33.35 -12.36
CA GLY A 299 -9.32 -33.80 -13.46
C GLY A 299 -10.79 -33.73 -13.02
N ASN A 300 -11.59 -32.93 -13.71
CA ASN A 300 -13.05 -32.81 -13.54
C ASN A 300 -13.62 -32.65 -12.11
N SER A 301 -12.84 -32.31 -11.09
CA SER A 301 -13.34 -31.97 -9.76
C SER A 301 -12.76 -30.63 -9.28
N SER A 302 -13.52 -29.57 -9.55
CA SER A 302 -13.59 -28.30 -8.80
C SER A 302 -12.59 -28.11 -7.65
N ILE A 303 -11.79 -27.05 -7.71
CA ILE A 303 -11.32 -26.38 -6.47
C ILE A 303 -12.54 -26.27 -5.55
N PRO A 304 -12.48 -26.72 -4.28
CA PRO A 304 -13.64 -26.69 -3.41
C PRO A 304 -14.24 -25.29 -3.43
N GLN A 305 -15.55 -25.18 -3.64
CA GLN A 305 -16.22 -23.88 -3.70
C GLN A 305 -15.87 -23.00 -2.49
N THR A 306 -15.60 -23.62 -1.35
CA THR A 306 -15.09 -22.99 -0.12
C THR A 306 -13.78 -22.23 -0.31
N VAL A 307 -12.82 -22.78 -1.06
CA VAL A 307 -11.53 -22.14 -1.33
C VAL A 307 -11.74 -20.97 -2.29
N ASN A 308 -12.47 -21.18 -3.38
CA ASN A 308 -12.80 -20.09 -4.31
C ASN A 308 -13.57 -18.96 -3.61
N HIS A 309 -14.48 -19.30 -2.70
CA HIS A 309 -15.19 -18.33 -1.88
C HIS A 309 -14.23 -17.53 -1.01
N TYR A 310 -13.34 -18.20 -0.26
CA TYR A 310 -12.32 -17.54 0.57
C TYR A 310 -11.48 -16.54 -0.23
N TYR A 311 -10.97 -16.93 -1.42
CA TYR A 311 -10.21 -16.01 -2.27
C TYR A 311 -11.07 -14.87 -2.80
N SER A 312 -12.29 -15.15 -3.27
CA SER A 312 -13.19 -14.11 -3.77
C SER A 312 -13.62 -13.10 -2.70
N GLU A 313 -13.57 -13.51 -1.43
CA GLU A 313 -13.93 -12.69 -0.28
C GLU A 313 -12.76 -11.80 0.15
N ASN A 314 -11.55 -12.38 0.28
CA ASN A 314 -10.39 -11.65 0.81
C ASN A 314 -9.70 -10.76 -0.23
N PHE A 315 -9.78 -11.10 -1.52
CA PHE A 315 -9.23 -10.28 -2.61
C PHE A 315 -10.23 -9.24 -3.14
N ASN A 316 -11.39 -9.08 -2.50
CA ASN A 316 -12.38 -8.07 -2.88
C ASN A 316 -12.17 -6.77 -2.10
N GLY A 317 -11.30 -5.92 -2.64
CA GLY A 317 -10.97 -4.63 -2.04
C GLY A 317 -12.15 -3.67 -1.89
N ASP A 318 -13.14 -3.71 -2.79
CA ASP A 318 -14.34 -2.86 -2.67
C ASP A 318 -15.28 -3.33 -1.55
N LYS A 319 -15.37 -4.64 -1.30
CA LYS A 319 -16.11 -5.17 -0.15
C LYS A 319 -15.44 -4.75 1.17
N GLN A 320 -14.12 -4.87 1.26
CA GLN A 320 -13.34 -4.42 2.42
C GLN A 320 -13.47 -2.92 2.65
N PHE A 321 -13.39 -2.11 1.58
CA PHE A 321 -13.62 -0.67 1.65
C PHE A 321 -15.03 -0.32 2.13
N ALA A 322 -16.06 -1.00 1.60
CA ALA A 322 -17.44 -0.77 1.99
C ALA A 322 -17.68 -1.09 3.47
N LEU A 323 -17.06 -2.15 3.99
CA LEU A 323 -17.11 -2.51 5.41
C LEU A 323 -16.45 -1.45 6.28
N LEU A 324 -15.23 -1.01 5.93
CA LEU A 324 -14.54 0.08 6.63
C LEU A 324 -15.40 1.34 6.67
N ARG A 325 -15.99 1.71 5.54
CA ARG A 325 -16.85 2.90 5.43
C ARG A 325 -18.04 2.83 6.40
N GLN A 326 -18.65 1.65 6.56
CA GLN A 326 -19.73 1.45 7.53
C GLN A 326 -19.25 1.56 8.98
N ILE A 327 -18.09 0.98 9.30
CA ILE A 327 -17.47 1.06 10.64
C ILE A 327 -17.18 2.51 11.02
N LEU A 328 -16.59 3.28 10.11
CA LEU A 328 -16.30 4.70 10.32
C LEU A 328 -17.59 5.53 10.46
N ALA A 329 -18.58 5.27 9.61
CA ALA A 329 -19.87 5.96 9.66
C ALA A 329 -20.60 5.73 10.98
N ALA A 330 -20.48 4.54 11.58
CA ALA A 330 -21.07 4.25 12.88
C ALA A 330 -20.45 5.05 14.03
N SER A 331 -19.22 5.57 13.84
CA SER A 331 -18.48 6.31 14.86
C SER A 331 -18.59 7.83 14.72
N LEU A 332 -19.18 8.34 13.61
CA LEU A 332 -19.27 9.77 13.31
C LEU A 332 -20.72 10.29 13.38
N PRO A 333 -20.98 11.47 13.97
CA PRO A 333 -22.33 12.04 14.08
C PRO A 333 -23.06 12.21 12.74
N GLY A 334 -22.31 12.50 11.66
CA GLY A 334 -22.85 12.69 10.31
C GLY A 334 -22.95 11.40 9.48
N GLY A 335 -22.69 10.23 10.08
CA GLY A 335 -22.80 8.94 9.40
C GLY A 335 -21.95 8.84 8.13
N ILE A 336 -22.51 8.20 7.10
CA ILE A 336 -21.83 7.95 5.83
C ILE A 336 -21.51 9.25 5.08
N ALA A 337 -22.38 10.27 5.17
CA ALA A 337 -22.16 11.54 4.49
C ALA A 337 -20.87 12.21 4.95
N SER A 338 -20.64 12.24 6.28
CA SER A 338 -19.41 12.78 6.87
C SER A 338 -18.16 11.97 6.49
N VAL A 339 -18.28 10.66 6.27
CA VAL A 339 -17.15 9.83 5.81
C VAL A 339 -16.80 10.13 4.35
N ASN A 340 -17.80 10.31 3.49
CA ASN A 340 -17.59 10.55 2.06
C ASN A 340 -16.91 11.90 1.74
N GLU A 341 -16.85 12.83 2.69
CA GLU A 341 -16.16 14.12 2.54
C GLU A 341 -14.63 14.00 2.50
N TRP A 342 -14.08 12.91 3.03
CA TRP A 342 -12.63 12.77 3.20
C TRP A 342 -12.11 11.38 2.85
N LEU A 343 -12.96 10.36 2.71
CA LEU A 343 -12.60 9.00 2.34
C LEU A 343 -13.14 8.66 0.95
N HIS A 344 -12.23 8.60 -0.03
CA HIS A 344 -12.56 8.44 -1.44
C HIS A 344 -12.03 7.11 -1.98
N ARG A 345 -12.83 6.45 -2.81
CA ARG A 345 -12.49 5.19 -3.49
C ARG A 345 -12.52 5.39 -4.98
N PHE A 346 -11.41 5.07 -5.63
CA PHE A 346 -11.29 5.06 -7.08
C PHE A 346 -11.04 3.64 -7.54
N ASN A 347 -11.83 3.17 -8.51
CA ASN A 347 -11.61 1.88 -9.12
C ASN A 347 -12.09 1.90 -10.56
N LEU A 348 -11.48 1.09 -11.44
CA LEU A 348 -11.85 1.01 -12.84
C LEU A 348 -12.98 -0.02 -13.03
N PRO A 349 -14.19 0.39 -13.46
CA PRO A 349 -15.20 -0.56 -13.92
C PRO A 349 -14.73 -1.20 -15.23
N VAL A 350 -14.62 -2.52 -15.24
CA VAL A 350 -14.25 -3.31 -16.43
C VAL A 350 -15.46 -4.13 -16.87
N GLU A 351 -15.80 -4.02 -18.15
CA GLU A 351 -16.84 -4.86 -18.75
C GLU A 351 -16.31 -6.29 -18.94
N GLY A 352 -17.03 -7.27 -18.38
CA GLY A 352 -16.63 -8.68 -18.45
C GLY A 352 -15.74 -9.13 -17.30
N GLU A 353 -15.03 -10.24 -17.49
CA GLU A 353 -14.09 -10.79 -16.49
C GLU A 353 -12.79 -9.96 -16.46
N LEU A 354 -12.25 -9.76 -15.26
CA LEU A 354 -10.96 -9.09 -15.11
C LEU A 354 -9.83 -9.97 -15.67
N PRO A 355 -8.77 -9.38 -16.25
CA PRO A 355 -7.59 -10.15 -16.63
C PRO A 355 -6.99 -10.90 -15.44
N ASP A 356 -6.43 -12.09 -15.71
CA ASP A 356 -5.68 -12.87 -14.72
C ASP A 356 -4.52 -12.04 -14.14
N LEU A 357 -4.22 -12.26 -12.85
CA LEU A 357 -3.19 -11.52 -12.12
C LEU A 357 -1.78 -11.67 -12.71
N SER A 358 -1.55 -12.67 -13.56
CA SER A 358 -0.28 -12.94 -14.25
C SER A 358 -0.30 -12.68 -15.75
N ASP A 359 -1.43 -12.24 -16.33
CA ASP A 359 -1.52 -11.94 -17.76
C ASP A 359 -0.84 -10.60 -18.09
N PHE A 360 0.48 -10.63 -18.21
CA PHE A 360 1.28 -9.44 -18.49
C PHE A 360 0.98 -8.80 -19.86
N LEU A 361 0.35 -9.53 -20.80
CA LEU A 361 -0.05 -8.98 -22.10
C LEU A 361 -1.22 -8.01 -21.97
N ALA A 362 -2.06 -8.17 -20.94
CA ALA A 362 -3.18 -7.28 -20.66
C ALA A 362 -2.77 -5.92 -20.06
N ILE A 363 -1.52 -5.75 -19.59
CA ILE A 363 -1.06 -4.50 -18.95
C ILE A 363 -1.29 -3.28 -19.84
N GLY A 364 -0.95 -3.38 -21.13
CA GLY A 364 -1.04 -2.26 -22.06
C GLY A 364 -2.49 -1.82 -22.33
N SER A 365 -3.40 -2.76 -22.55
CA SER A 365 -4.82 -2.45 -22.78
C SER A 365 -5.49 -1.94 -21.50
N LEU A 366 -5.15 -2.53 -20.35
CA LEU A 366 -5.69 -2.12 -19.05
C LEU A 366 -5.23 -0.72 -18.66
N ALA A 367 -3.95 -0.40 -18.87
CA ALA A 367 -3.42 0.94 -18.64
C ALA A 367 -4.09 1.98 -19.54
N LYS A 368 -4.30 1.66 -20.83
CA LYS A 368 -5.00 2.56 -21.75
C LYS A 368 -6.45 2.83 -21.30
N ALA A 369 -7.16 1.78 -20.88
CA ALA A 369 -8.53 1.91 -20.37
C ALA A 369 -8.58 2.75 -19.09
N ALA A 370 -7.70 2.45 -18.12
CA ALA A 370 -7.60 3.19 -16.85
C ALA A 370 -7.29 4.68 -17.09
N ARG A 371 -6.29 4.98 -17.93
CA ARG A 371 -5.92 6.35 -18.27
C ARG A 371 -7.10 7.12 -18.87
N SER A 372 -7.78 6.53 -19.85
CA SER A 372 -8.93 7.17 -20.50
C SER A 372 -10.07 7.42 -19.52
N TYR A 373 -10.31 6.47 -18.61
CA TYR A 373 -11.37 6.58 -17.61
C TYR A 373 -11.08 7.69 -16.60
N PHE A 374 -9.93 7.63 -15.92
CA PHE A 374 -9.61 8.57 -14.84
C PHE A 374 -9.31 9.99 -15.32
N THR A 375 -8.77 10.17 -16.54
CA THR A 375 -8.55 11.51 -17.10
C THR A 375 -9.88 12.25 -17.31
N GLY A 376 -10.94 11.51 -17.66
CA GLY A 376 -12.28 12.06 -17.88
C GLY A 376 -13.18 12.05 -16.65
N ASP A 377 -12.72 11.54 -15.50
CA ASP A 377 -13.52 11.40 -14.29
C ASP A 377 -13.56 12.72 -13.50
N PRO A 378 -14.72 13.37 -13.35
CA PRO A 378 -14.85 14.61 -12.58
C PRO A 378 -14.37 14.48 -11.13
N ALA A 379 -14.48 13.29 -10.52
CA ALA A 379 -14.03 13.07 -9.15
C ALA A 379 -12.50 13.14 -9.02
N VAL A 380 -11.75 12.87 -10.10
CA VAL A 380 -10.28 13.04 -10.12
C VAL A 380 -9.91 14.52 -10.16
N HIS A 381 -10.68 15.34 -10.88
CA HIS A 381 -10.47 16.80 -10.93
C HIS A 381 -10.83 17.46 -9.59
N GLU A 382 -11.95 17.05 -8.97
CA GLU A 382 -12.31 17.50 -7.62
C GLU A 382 -11.23 17.12 -6.60
N LEU A 383 -10.68 15.91 -6.70
CA LEU A 383 -9.56 15.48 -5.87
C LEU A 383 -8.30 16.32 -6.11
N ALA A 384 -8.01 16.68 -7.36
CA ALA A 384 -6.88 17.56 -7.67
C ALA A 384 -7.05 18.95 -7.00
N ASP A 385 -8.25 19.53 -7.05
CA ASP A 385 -8.57 20.78 -6.36
C ASP A 385 -8.37 20.67 -4.83
N VAL A 386 -8.80 19.55 -4.23
CA VAL A 386 -8.56 19.26 -2.81
C VAL A 386 -7.06 19.15 -2.51
N ALA A 387 -6.29 18.44 -3.34
CA ALA A 387 -4.85 18.28 -3.17
C ALA A 387 -4.11 19.64 -3.27
N LEU A 388 -4.54 20.51 -4.17
CA LEU A 388 -4.04 21.88 -4.30
C LEU A 388 -4.38 22.71 -3.05
N ALA A 389 -5.63 22.67 -2.59
CA ALA A 389 -6.05 23.39 -1.39
C ALA A 389 -5.24 22.97 -0.15
N LEU A 390 -4.97 21.67 -0.01
CA LEU A 390 -4.19 21.09 1.10
C LEU A 390 -2.68 21.33 1.00
N THR A 391 -2.20 21.96 -0.09
CA THR A 391 -0.81 22.42 -0.20
C THR A 391 -0.59 23.70 0.62
N PHE A 392 -1.66 24.41 0.98
CA PHE A 392 -1.62 25.62 1.80
C PHE A 392 -2.08 25.34 3.23
N TYR A 393 -1.28 25.77 4.21
CA TYR A 393 -1.66 25.71 5.61
C TYR A 393 -1.97 27.09 6.15
N PHE A 394 -3.03 27.21 6.94
CA PHE A 394 -3.37 28.45 7.61
C PHE A 394 -2.66 28.55 8.96
N GLU A 395 -1.94 29.63 9.18
CA GLU A 395 -1.39 29.96 10.49
C GLU A 395 -2.45 30.64 11.36
N LEU A 396 -2.66 30.12 12.57
CA LEU A 396 -3.53 30.78 13.54
C LEU A 396 -2.75 31.92 14.18
N GLN A 397 -3.29 33.14 14.16
CA GLN A 397 -2.66 34.27 14.84
C GLN A 397 -2.56 34.00 16.35
N PRO A 398 -1.40 34.23 16.99
CA PRO A 398 -1.23 34.06 18.43
C PRO A 398 -2.14 35.05 19.18
N GLY A 399 -3.15 34.53 19.89
CA GLY A 399 -4.16 35.31 20.59
C GLY A 399 -5.57 34.69 20.59
N TRP A 400 -5.83 33.72 19.69
CA TRP A 400 -7.12 33.04 19.55
C TRP A 400 -7.17 31.63 20.15
N ILE A 401 -6.11 31.20 20.84
CA ILE A 401 -6.03 29.88 21.48
C ILE A 401 -6.34 30.06 22.96
N GLU A 402 -7.58 29.75 23.37
CA GLU A 402 -7.85 29.52 24.79
C GLU A 402 -7.08 28.28 25.26
N PRO A 403 -6.57 28.25 26.51
CA PRO A 403 -5.76 27.13 27.02
C PRO A 403 -6.51 25.78 27.15
N SER A 404 -7.80 25.73 26.78
CA SER A 404 -8.71 24.62 27.02
C SER A 404 -8.79 23.59 25.88
N GLY A 405 -8.15 23.82 24.72
CA GLY A 405 -8.01 22.80 23.68
C GLY A 405 -9.30 22.31 23.02
N GLN A 406 -10.43 22.99 23.21
CA GLN A 406 -11.65 22.78 22.41
C GLN A 406 -11.68 23.79 21.26
N ARG A 407 -11.73 23.32 20.01
CA ARG A 407 -12.03 24.18 18.86
C ARG A 407 -13.55 24.33 18.71
N CYS A 408 -13.97 25.52 18.27
CA CYS A 408 -15.34 25.84 17.87
C CYS A 408 -15.91 24.91 16.81
#